data_AF-A0A536VW59-F1
#
_entry.id   AF-A0A536VW59-F1
#
_cell.length_a   1.000
_cell.length_b   1.000
_cell.length_c   1.000
_cell.angle_alpha   90.00
_cell.angle_beta   90.00
_cell.angle_gamma   90.00
#
_symmetry.space_group_name_H-M   'P 1'
#
loop_
_entity.id
_entity.type
_entity.pdbx_description
1 polymer ?
#
loop_
_entity_poly.entity_id
_entity_poly.type
_entity_poly.pdbx_seq_one_letter_code
_entity_poly.pdbx_strand_id
1 'polypeptide(L)'
;MSSSAAGTIYASSNPAVVSVDREGSCTVIGSGLAVITIDNGGVRDFVTFAVDGGNPFQAIDLSDQVAIQRGSLQVESNPRVMRTHHQQVTIKNTTALPLPGPLFLEIFGLPERIITYGGNGRGRYQLTLPRDELSLAPAESVAIDLDFLNQGKAPIEYTAKVYHGRVR
;
A
#
# COMPACT_ATOMS: atom_id res chain seq x y z
N MET A 1 -23.75 28.87 8.92
CA MET A 1 -24.24 27.90 7.92
C MET A 1 -23.42 26.64 8.09
N SER A 2 -24.03 25.45 8.07
CA SER A 2 -23.28 24.19 8.15
C SER A 2 -22.67 23.84 6.79
N SER A 3 -21.71 22.90 6.76
CA SER A 3 -21.09 22.42 5.51
C SER A 3 -22.14 21.80 4.58
N SER A 4 -23.08 21.04 5.14
CA SER A 4 -24.19 20.43 4.40
C SER A 4 -25.10 21.49 3.77
N ALA A 5 -25.41 22.56 4.51
CA ALA A 5 -26.20 23.69 4.01
C ALA A 5 -25.47 24.48 2.90
N ALA A 6 -24.15 24.40 2.84
CA ALA A 6 -23.32 24.97 1.79
C ALA A 6 -23.13 24.00 0.58
N GLY A 7 -23.83 22.86 0.56
CA GLY A 7 -23.81 21.91 -0.54
C GLY A 7 -22.75 20.81 -0.45
N THR A 8 -22.06 20.67 0.69
CA THR A 8 -21.10 19.57 0.86
C THR A 8 -21.83 18.24 1.09
N ILE A 9 -21.41 17.20 0.36
CA ILE A 9 -21.90 15.83 0.45
C ILE A 9 -20.78 14.95 0.99
N TYR A 10 -21.14 14.08 1.94
CA TYR A 10 -20.23 13.09 2.53
C TYR A 10 -20.73 11.68 2.19
N ALA A 11 -19.82 10.79 1.79
CA ALA A 11 -20.15 9.40 1.49
C ALA A 11 -19.07 8.45 1.99
N SER A 12 -19.48 7.37 2.66
CA SER A 12 -18.55 6.30 3.09
C SER A 12 -18.47 5.20 2.04
N SER A 13 -17.26 4.75 1.72
CA SER A 13 -17.03 3.56 0.90
C SER A 13 -17.39 2.25 1.63
N ASN A 14 -17.46 2.28 2.97
CA ASN A 14 -17.82 1.13 3.78
C ASN A 14 -18.55 1.54 5.06
N PRO A 15 -19.87 1.76 5.00
CA PRO A 15 -20.68 2.15 6.17
C PRO A 15 -20.70 1.12 7.31
N ALA A 16 -20.30 -0.13 7.08
CA ALA A 16 -20.17 -1.13 8.14
C ALA A 16 -18.90 -0.96 9.00
N VAL A 17 -17.93 -0.19 8.51
CA VAL A 17 -16.67 0.14 9.22
C VAL A 17 -16.76 1.55 9.79
N VAL A 18 -17.09 2.55 8.95
CA VAL A 18 -17.31 3.94 9.37
C VAL A 18 -18.52 4.49 8.64
N SER A 19 -19.53 4.97 9.38
CA SER A 19 -20.62 5.77 8.83
C SER A 19 -20.30 7.26 8.97
N VAL A 20 -20.79 8.08 8.03
CA VAL A 20 -20.70 9.54 8.09
C VAL A 20 -22.09 10.13 7.94
N ASP A 21 -22.43 11.13 8.77
CA ASP A 21 -23.69 11.85 8.64
C ASP A 21 -23.60 13.01 7.64
N ARG A 22 -24.73 13.68 7.41
CA ARG A 22 -24.81 14.80 6.46
C ARG A 22 -23.92 15.99 6.84
N GLU A 23 -23.53 16.13 8.10
CA GLU A 23 -22.68 17.23 8.59
C GLU A 23 -21.19 16.84 8.61
N GLY A 24 -20.85 15.62 8.17
CA GLY A 24 -19.48 15.10 8.15
C GLY A 24 -19.06 14.44 9.47
N SER A 25 -19.98 14.21 10.41
CA SER A 25 -19.68 13.52 11.66
C SER A 25 -19.50 12.03 11.41
N CYS A 26 -18.33 11.49 11.73
CA CYS A 26 -17.98 10.10 11.50
C CYS A 26 -18.20 9.25 12.77
N THR A 27 -18.83 8.08 12.62
CA THR A 27 -19.00 7.08 13.67
C THR A 27 -18.34 5.78 13.25
N VAL A 28 -17.43 5.28 14.08
CA VAL A 28 -16.78 3.97 13.90
C VAL A 28 -17.76 2.88 14.33
N ILE A 29 -17.98 1.89 13.45
CA ILE A 29 -18.94 0.80 13.64
C ILE A 29 -18.22 -0.56 13.76
N GLY A 30 -17.15 -0.76 12.98
CA GLY A 30 -16.43 -2.02 12.93
C GLY A 30 -14.99 -1.85 12.44
N SER A 31 -14.23 -2.94 12.52
CA SER A 31 -12.85 -2.99 12.03
C SER A 31 -12.77 -3.14 10.52
N GLY A 32 -11.75 -2.54 9.91
CA GLY A 32 -11.50 -2.62 8.47
C GLY A 32 -11.07 -1.27 7.89
N LEU A 33 -11.21 -1.15 6.57
CA LEU A 33 -10.90 0.08 5.84
C LEU A 33 -12.18 0.76 5.37
N ALA A 34 -12.20 2.09 5.50
CA ALA A 34 -13.21 2.95 4.92
C ALA A 34 -12.57 4.23 4.41
N VAL A 35 -13.17 4.81 3.37
CA VAL A 35 -12.81 6.13 2.85
C VAL A 35 -14.06 6.97 2.83
N ILE A 36 -13.99 8.14 3.46
CA ILE A 36 -15.03 9.15 3.35
C ILE A 36 -14.67 10.06 2.18
N THR A 37 -15.55 10.11 1.18
CA THR A 37 -15.49 11.08 0.08
C THR A 37 -16.26 12.32 0.49
N ILE A 38 -15.61 13.47 0.34
CA ILE A 38 -16.18 14.80 0.56
C ILE A 38 -16.30 15.44 -0.82
N ASP A 39 -17.50 15.88 -1.22
CA ASP A 39 -17.73 16.58 -2.49
C ASP A 39 -18.46 17.90 -2.23
N ASN A 40 -17.96 19.00 -2.78
CA ASN A 40 -18.68 20.26 -2.84
C ASN A 40 -18.53 20.84 -4.25
N GLY A 41 -19.60 20.76 -5.05
CA GLY A 41 -19.61 21.32 -6.40
C GLY A 41 -18.54 20.75 -7.33
N GLY A 42 -18.17 19.47 -7.16
CA GLY A 42 -17.15 18.79 -7.98
C GLY A 42 -15.71 18.96 -7.46
N VAL A 43 -15.48 19.76 -6.42
CA VAL A 43 -14.23 19.71 -5.65
C VAL A 43 -14.33 18.54 -4.69
N ARG A 44 -13.35 17.63 -4.75
CA ARG A 44 -13.33 16.42 -3.93
C ARG A 44 -12.12 16.35 -3.01
N ASP A 45 -12.36 15.81 -1.83
CA ASP A 45 -11.33 15.42 -0.89
C ASP A 45 -11.69 14.08 -0.22
N PHE A 46 -10.71 13.45 0.41
CA PHE A 46 -10.85 12.14 1.01
C PHE A 46 -10.31 12.09 2.43
N VAL A 47 -11.02 11.39 3.30
CA VAL A 47 -10.51 10.99 4.62
C VAL A 47 -10.43 9.47 4.66
N THR A 48 -9.25 8.94 4.96
CA THR A 48 -9.03 7.50 5.07
C THR A 48 -9.16 7.04 6.52
N PHE A 49 -9.79 5.88 6.72
CA PHE A 49 -9.92 5.22 8.01
C PHE A 49 -9.35 3.81 7.92
N ALA A 50 -8.46 3.50 8.85
CA ALA A 50 -8.01 2.15 9.15
C ALA A 50 -8.37 1.84 10.61
N VAL A 51 -9.42 1.05 10.80
CA VAL A 51 -9.95 0.71 12.13
C VAL A 51 -9.44 -0.67 12.52
N ASP A 52 -8.59 -0.73 13.54
CA ASP A 52 -8.10 -1.99 14.11
C ASP A 52 -9.21 -2.67 14.93
N GLY A 53 -9.40 -3.97 14.72
CA GLY A 53 -10.33 -4.81 15.49
C GLY A 53 -9.75 -5.34 16.80
N GLY A 54 -8.55 -4.88 17.20
CA GLY A 54 -7.83 -5.37 18.37
C GLY A 54 -7.02 -6.64 18.10
N ASN A 55 -7.00 -7.12 16.85
CA ASN A 55 -6.09 -8.17 16.42
C ASN A 55 -4.96 -7.53 15.59
N PRO A 56 -3.76 -7.35 16.16
CA PRO A 56 -2.67 -6.59 15.53
C PRO A 56 -2.07 -7.28 14.29
N PHE A 57 -2.67 -8.37 13.80
CA PHE A 57 -2.15 -9.23 12.73
C PHE A 57 -3.07 -9.38 11.52
N GLN A 58 -4.17 -8.64 11.44
CA GLN A 58 -5.06 -8.74 10.28
C GLN A 58 -4.54 -7.86 9.14
N ALA A 59 -3.73 -8.46 8.28
CA ALA A 59 -3.37 -7.84 7.02
C ALA A 59 -4.52 -7.94 6.01
N ILE A 60 -4.72 -6.86 5.26
CA ILE A 60 -5.75 -6.80 4.21
C ILE A 60 -5.02 -6.85 2.87
N ASP A 61 -5.29 -7.89 2.07
CA ASP A 61 -4.73 -8.03 0.72
C ASP A 61 -5.35 -6.97 -0.20
N LEU A 62 -4.52 -6.07 -0.70
CA LEU A 62 -4.88 -4.99 -1.62
C LEU A 62 -4.30 -5.22 -3.01
N SER A 63 -3.79 -6.42 -3.31
CA SER A 63 -3.07 -6.70 -4.56
C SER A 63 -3.93 -6.43 -5.81
N ASP A 64 -5.24 -6.67 -5.75
CA ASP A 64 -6.17 -6.40 -6.87
C ASP A 64 -6.49 -4.91 -7.06
N GLN A 65 -6.11 -4.07 -6.10
CA GLN A 65 -6.35 -2.61 -6.10
C GLN A 65 -5.11 -1.83 -6.59
N VAL A 66 -4.04 -2.54 -6.94
CA VAL A 66 -2.80 -1.95 -7.40
C VAL A 66 -2.30 -2.61 -8.68
N ALA A 67 -1.60 -1.83 -9.51
CA ALA A 67 -0.76 -2.38 -10.55
C ALA A 67 0.68 -2.45 -10.01
N ILE A 68 1.28 -3.64 -10.05
CA ILE A 68 2.67 -3.87 -9.64
C ILE A 68 3.51 -4.05 -10.90
N GLN A 69 4.40 -3.10 -11.16
CA GLN A 69 5.30 -3.11 -12.30
C GLN A 69 6.73 -3.33 -11.82
N ARG A 70 7.41 -4.32 -12.39
CA ARG A 70 8.80 -4.63 -12.07
C ARG A 70 9.72 -4.03 -13.13
N GLY A 71 10.68 -3.25 -12.70
CA GLY A 71 11.77 -2.78 -13.55
C GLY A 71 12.73 -3.89 -13.94
N SER A 72 13.69 -3.57 -14.80
CA SER A 72 14.76 -4.48 -15.18
C SER A 72 15.68 -4.78 -13.99
N LEU A 73 16.08 -6.05 -13.84
CA LEU A 73 17.13 -6.43 -12.90
C LEU A 73 18.48 -5.89 -13.38
N GLN A 74 19.05 -4.96 -12.62
CA GLN A 74 20.39 -4.43 -12.83
C GLN A 74 21.39 -5.25 -12.02
N VAL A 75 22.49 -5.66 -12.64
CA VAL A 75 23.57 -6.36 -11.93
C VAL A 75 24.55 -5.32 -11.42
N GLU A 76 24.73 -5.24 -10.11
CA GLU A 76 25.77 -4.43 -9.52
C GLU A 76 26.97 -5.33 -9.21
N SER A 77 28.02 -5.19 -10.01
CA SER A 77 29.25 -5.98 -9.85
C SER A 77 30.22 -5.22 -8.98
N ASN A 78 30.21 -5.47 -7.67
CA ASN A 78 31.29 -5.03 -6.79
C ASN A 78 32.38 -6.12 -6.75
N PRO A 79 33.61 -5.87 -7.21
CA PRO A 79 34.67 -6.89 -7.23
C PRO A 79 35.12 -7.39 -5.84
N ARG A 80 34.63 -6.80 -4.74
CA ARG A 80 34.90 -7.23 -3.35
C ARG A 80 33.68 -7.82 -2.63
N VAL A 81 32.49 -7.79 -3.22
CA VAL A 81 31.24 -8.29 -2.63
C VAL A 81 30.59 -9.25 -3.63
N MET A 82 29.86 -10.24 -3.12
CA MET A 82 29.08 -11.17 -3.95
C MET A 82 28.17 -10.42 -4.96
N ARG A 83 27.78 -11.07 -6.06
CA ARG A 83 26.90 -10.46 -7.08
C ARG A 83 25.56 -10.03 -6.48
N THR A 84 25.31 -8.72 -6.45
CA THR A 84 24.03 -8.14 -6.06
C THR A 84 23.23 -7.77 -7.30
N HIS A 85 21.92 -7.93 -7.20
CA HIS A 85 20.96 -7.54 -8.23
C HIS A 85 20.00 -6.53 -7.64
N HIS A 86 19.82 -5.42 -8.33
CA HIS A 86 18.94 -4.33 -7.94
C HIS A 86 17.73 -4.30 -8.88
N GLN A 87 16.54 -4.14 -8.32
CA GLN A 87 15.31 -4.01 -9.10
C GLN A 87 14.37 -3.00 -8.45
N GLN A 88 14.03 -1.96 -9.20
CA GLN A 88 12.96 -1.06 -8.82
C GLN A 88 11.59 -1.71 -9.11
N VAL A 89 10.68 -1.61 -8.15
CA VAL A 89 9.29 -2.04 -8.27
C VAL A 89 8.38 -0.85 -8.04
N THR A 90 7.49 -0.59 -8.98
CA THR A 90 6.51 0.48 -8.92
C THR A 90 5.13 -0.09 -8.59
N ILE A 91 4.49 0.48 -7.58
CA ILE A 91 3.13 0.16 -7.15
C ILE A 91 2.25 1.37 -7.46
N LYS A 92 1.23 1.18 -8.29
CA LYS A 92 0.26 2.23 -8.66
C LYS A 92 -1.12 1.88 -8.14
N ASN A 93 -1.77 2.80 -7.42
CA ASN A 93 -3.18 2.67 -7.06
C ASN A 93 -4.05 2.74 -8.34
N THR A 94 -4.85 1.70 -8.61
CA THR A 94 -5.73 1.64 -9.78
C THR A 94 -7.19 1.96 -9.46
N THR A 95 -7.50 2.21 -8.20
CA THR A 95 -8.85 2.54 -7.75
C THR A 95 -9.12 4.05 -7.83
N ALA A 96 -10.40 4.42 -7.71
CA ALA A 96 -10.83 5.80 -7.64
C ALA A 96 -10.73 6.41 -6.23
N LEU A 97 -10.31 5.62 -5.23
CA LEU A 97 -10.20 6.03 -3.83
C LEU A 97 -8.74 5.92 -3.36
N PRO A 98 -8.30 6.76 -2.41
CA PRO A 98 -6.99 6.56 -1.78
C PRO A 98 -6.94 5.21 -1.06
N LEU A 99 -5.79 4.54 -1.13
CA LEU A 99 -5.52 3.33 -0.35
C LEU A 99 -4.98 3.73 1.03
N PRO A 100 -5.66 3.38 2.14
CA PRO A 100 -5.19 3.70 3.48
C PRO A 100 -3.90 2.96 3.84
N GLY A 101 -2.90 3.70 4.30
CA GLY A 101 -1.65 3.16 4.83
C GLY A 101 -1.75 2.67 6.28
N PRO A 102 -0.67 2.10 6.84
CA PRO A 102 0.59 1.79 6.16
C PRO A 102 0.43 0.65 5.14
N LEU A 103 1.13 0.76 4.01
CA LEU A 103 1.16 -0.25 2.95
C LEU A 103 2.49 -1.01 2.96
N PHE A 104 2.44 -2.30 2.65
CA PHE A 104 3.59 -3.17 2.58
C PHE A 104 3.61 -3.95 1.27
N LEU A 105 4.76 -3.99 0.61
CA LEU A 105 5.06 -4.95 -0.44
C LEU A 105 5.62 -6.21 0.21
N GLU A 106 5.06 -7.37 -0.12
CA GLU A 106 5.58 -8.67 0.29
C GLU A 106 5.88 -9.53 -0.94
N ILE A 107 7.06 -10.16 -0.94
CA ILE A 107 7.50 -11.03 -2.02
C ILE A 107 7.59 -12.48 -1.55
N PHE A 108 7.16 -13.40 -2.42
CA PHE A 108 7.03 -14.82 -2.13
C PHE A 108 7.71 -15.67 -3.18
N GLY A 109 8.08 -16.90 -2.79
CA GLY A 109 8.56 -17.92 -3.73
C GLY A 109 9.98 -17.66 -4.24
N LEU A 110 10.79 -16.90 -3.51
CA LEU A 110 12.20 -16.73 -3.85
C LEU A 110 12.93 -18.09 -3.80
N PRO A 111 13.79 -18.41 -4.79
CA PRO A 111 14.63 -19.60 -4.74
C PRO A 111 15.58 -19.62 -3.53
N GLU A 112 15.91 -20.81 -3.02
CA GLU A 112 16.69 -21.01 -1.77
C GLU A 112 18.05 -20.27 -1.70
N ARG A 113 18.64 -19.92 -2.84
CA ARG A 113 19.95 -19.25 -2.94
C ARG A 113 19.85 -17.77 -3.29
N ILE A 114 18.66 -17.19 -3.23
CA ILE A 114 18.42 -15.77 -3.39
C ILE A 114 18.04 -15.19 -2.03
N ILE A 115 18.87 -14.27 -1.55
CA ILE A 115 18.66 -13.58 -0.28
C ILE A 115 18.29 -12.14 -0.59
N THR A 116 17.26 -11.63 0.05
CA THR A 116 16.87 -10.22 -0.06
C THR A 116 17.64 -9.37 0.94
N TYR A 117 18.10 -8.21 0.50
CA TYR A 117 18.50 -7.13 1.40
C TYR A 117 17.33 -6.17 1.61
N GLY A 118 17.23 -5.62 2.82
CA GLY A 118 16.12 -4.76 3.21
C GLY A 118 14.85 -5.54 3.62
N GLY A 119 13.85 -4.78 4.07
CA GLY A 119 12.67 -5.34 4.70
C GLY A 119 12.93 -5.95 6.08
N ASN A 120 11.94 -6.65 6.63
CA ASN A 120 12.06 -7.32 7.94
C ASN A 120 12.85 -8.66 7.89
N GLY A 121 13.67 -8.87 6.86
CA GLY A 121 14.41 -10.13 6.62
C GLY A 121 13.56 -11.28 6.07
N ARG A 122 12.28 -11.06 5.75
CA ARG A 122 11.36 -12.07 5.19
C ARG A 122 10.74 -11.67 3.85
N GLY A 123 11.36 -10.74 3.13
CA GLY A 123 10.83 -10.25 1.85
C GLY A 123 9.63 -9.33 2.00
N ARG A 124 9.49 -8.65 3.15
CA ARG A 124 8.42 -7.67 3.38
C ARG A 124 8.96 -6.27 3.62
N TYR A 125 8.42 -5.31 2.89
CA TYR A 125 8.93 -3.95 2.80
C TYR A 125 7.80 -2.96 3.02
N GLN A 126 7.97 -2.04 3.95
CA GLN A 126 7.05 -0.92 4.12
C GLN A 126 7.24 0.06 2.96
N LEU A 127 6.15 0.48 2.35
CA LEU A 127 6.15 1.52 1.31
C LEU A 127 6.17 2.89 1.98
N THR A 128 7.06 3.76 1.54
CA THR A 128 7.05 5.17 1.90
C THR A 128 6.02 5.88 1.03
N LEU A 129 4.84 6.16 1.60
CA LEU A 129 3.75 6.75 0.83
C LEU A 129 4.02 8.24 0.53
N PRO A 130 3.61 8.75 -0.64
CA PRO A 130 3.79 10.16 -1.00
C PRO A 130 2.98 11.11 -0.10
N ARG A 131 3.30 12.40 -0.17
CA ARG A 131 2.55 13.53 0.43
C ARG A 131 2.45 13.50 1.95
N ASP A 132 1.52 12.71 2.48
CA ASP A 132 1.10 12.68 3.88
C ASP A 132 1.63 11.44 4.62
N GLU A 133 2.29 10.52 3.92
CA GLU A 133 2.72 9.21 4.43
C GLU A 133 1.57 8.32 4.95
N LEU A 134 0.31 8.73 4.75
CA LEU A 134 -0.88 8.09 5.30
C LEU A 134 -1.68 7.35 4.23
N SER A 135 -1.61 7.76 2.97
CA SER A 135 -2.36 7.09 1.90
C SER A 135 -1.68 7.16 0.53
N LEU A 136 -2.04 6.23 -0.35
CA LEU A 136 -1.65 6.30 -1.77
C LEU A 136 -2.84 6.80 -2.58
N ALA A 137 -2.77 8.02 -3.11
CA ALA A 137 -3.89 8.65 -3.79
C ALA A 137 -4.31 7.92 -5.09
N PRO A 138 -5.52 8.15 -5.63
CA PRO A 138 -5.94 7.58 -6.90
C PRO A 138 -4.94 7.85 -8.03
N ALA A 139 -4.59 6.82 -8.79
CA ALA A 139 -3.58 6.86 -9.87
C ALA A 139 -2.15 7.25 -9.44
N GLU A 140 -1.90 7.51 -8.16
CA GLU A 140 -0.58 7.79 -7.62
C GLU A 140 0.26 6.52 -7.57
N SER A 141 1.58 6.68 -7.67
CA SER A 141 2.54 5.57 -7.65
C SER A 141 3.60 5.81 -6.59
N VAL A 142 4.05 4.71 -5.99
CA VAL A 142 5.23 4.65 -5.13
C VAL A 142 6.20 3.64 -5.72
N ALA A 143 7.49 3.95 -5.67
CA ALA A 143 8.55 3.04 -6.08
C ALA A 143 9.30 2.54 -4.84
N ILE A 144 9.74 1.29 -4.90
CA ILE A 144 10.65 0.72 -3.92
C ILE A 144 11.73 -0.08 -4.64
N ASP A 145 12.94 0.02 -4.11
CA ASP A 145 14.08 -0.72 -4.62
C ASP A 145 14.27 -2.01 -3.84
N LEU A 146 14.41 -3.12 -4.58
CA LEU A 146 14.66 -4.45 -4.05
C LEU A 146 16.07 -4.88 -4.42
N ASP A 147 16.85 -5.24 -3.41
CA ASP A 147 18.20 -5.75 -3.57
C ASP A 147 18.23 -7.24 -3.27
N PHE A 148 18.87 -8.01 -4.16
CA PHE A 148 18.99 -9.45 -4.06
C PHE A 148 20.45 -9.88 -4.13
N LEU A 149 20.88 -10.70 -3.18
CA LEU A 149 22.07 -11.49 -3.29
C LEU A 149 21.73 -12.82 -3.98
N ASN A 150 22.26 -13.04 -5.18
CA ASN A 150 22.12 -14.32 -5.87
C ASN A 150 23.38 -15.17 -5.67
N GLN A 151 23.31 -16.12 -4.72
CA GLN A 151 24.40 -17.06 -4.45
C GLN A 151 24.33 -18.31 -5.35
N GLY A 152 23.32 -18.40 -6.22
CA GLY A 152 23.11 -19.49 -7.17
C GLY A 152 23.26 -19.05 -8.62
N LYS A 153 22.81 -19.91 -9.54
CA LYS A 153 22.65 -19.57 -10.96
C LYS A 153 21.16 -19.46 -11.36
N ALA A 154 20.24 -19.59 -10.40
CA ALA A 154 18.81 -19.53 -10.67
C ALA A 154 18.39 -18.09 -11.03
N PRO A 155 17.40 -17.92 -11.92
CA PRO A 155 16.81 -16.62 -12.18
C PRO A 155 16.12 -16.09 -10.91
N ILE A 156 16.06 -14.76 -10.77
CA ILE A 156 15.32 -14.12 -9.68
C ILE A 156 13.85 -14.04 -10.10
N GLU A 157 13.07 -14.97 -9.58
CA GLU A 157 11.62 -15.03 -9.76
C GLU A 157 10.93 -14.98 -8.40
N TYR A 158 9.83 -14.24 -8.34
CA TYR A 158 9.01 -14.11 -7.14
C TYR A 158 7.59 -13.69 -7.51
N THR A 159 6.65 -13.91 -6.60
CA THR A 159 5.32 -13.26 -6.63
C THR A 159 5.35 -12.05 -5.71
N ALA A 160 4.68 -10.97 -6.07
CA ALA A 160 4.60 -9.76 -5.26
C ALA A 160 3.14 -9.47 -4.92
N LYS A 161 2.88 -9.10 -3.67
CA LYS A 161 1.57 -8.69 -3.19
C LYS A 161 1.67 -7.42 -2.36
N VAL A 162 0.58 -6.67 -2.30
CA VAL A 162 0.48 -5.45 -1.50
C VAL A 162 -0.57 -5.62 -0.42
N TYR A 163 -0.19 -5.26 0.81
CA TYR A 163 -1.04 -5.39 1.98
C TYR A 163 -1.17 -4.07 2.73
N HIS A 164 -2.34 -3.81 3.28
CA HIS A 164 -2.50 -2.88 4.39
C HIS A 164 -2.26 -3.60 5.73
N GLY A 165 -1.70 -2.87 6.70
CA GLY A 165 -1.61 -3.31 8.09
C GLY A 165 -0.43 -4.25 8.37
N ARG A 166 -0.31 -4.73 9.61
CA ARG A 166 0.81 -5.58 10.04
C ARG A 166 0.49 -7.06 9.82
N VAL A 167 1.18 -7.73 8.90
CA VAL A 167 1.39 -9.20 8.89
C VAL A 167 2.48 -9.57 9.91
N ARG A 168 2.37 -10.77 10.50
CA ARG A 168 3.33 -11.36 11.45
C ARG A 168 4.73 -11.61 10.88
#